data_AF-A0A9E6DRT9-F1
#
_entry.id   AF-A0A9E6DRT9-F1
#
_cell.length_a   1.000
_cell.length_b   1.000
_cell.length_c   1.000
_cell.angle_alpha   90.00
_cell.angle_beta   90.00
_cell.angle_gamma   90.00
#
_symmetry.space_group_name_H-M   'P 1'
#
loop_
_entity.id
_entity.type
_entity.pdbx_description
1 polymer ?
#
loop_
_entity_poly.entity_id
_entity_poly.type
_entity_poly.pdbx_seq_one_letter_code
_entity_poly.pdbx_strand_id
1 'polypeptide(L)'
;MSVDRFGKIYTLIVFLYFIVSGLNAVFDIDAKLIRIGLTAVDIDGKIAFIVIYSSLMVGLGVAIALLYHFSQGWRYSTILAVTIISSFICFRVVGSLMFGVLSTVHLLFMVIEMIEVALGVFLLRNSGNNSEIKKVSFFKIDDSSN
;
A
#
# COMPACT_ATOMS: atom_id res chain seq x y z
N MET A 1 22.99 2.17 -6.64
CA MET A 1 22.24 1.25 -5.74
C MET A 1 21.20 0.53 -6.57
N SER A 2 21.12 -0.81 -6.51
CA SER A 2 20.18 -1.57 -7.35
C SER A 2 18.73 -1.25 -6.97
N VAL A 3 17.86 -1.13 -7.99
CA VAL A 3 16.38 -0.97 -7.84
C VAL A 3 15.79 -1.96 -6.83
N ASP A 4 16.41 -3.13 -6.72
CA ASP A 4 16.11 -4.16 -5.72
C ASP A 4 16.17 -3.70 -4.27
N ARG A 5 17.14 -2.86 -3.88
CA ARG A 5 17.19 -2.34 -2.49
C ARG A 5 16.04 -1.37 -2.24
N PHE A 6 15.74 -0.51 -3.21
CA PHE A 6 14.63 0.43 -3.10
C PHE A 6 13.28 -0.29 -3.01
N GLY A 7 13.06 -1.33 -3.81
CA GLY A 7 11.84 -2.14 -3.75
C GLY A 7 11.63 -2.85 -2.42
N LYS A 8 12.71 -3.38 -1.82
CA LYS A 8 12.67 -3.96 -0.47
C LYS A 8 12.35 -2.93 0.60
N ILE A 9 13.00 -1.76 0.55
CA ILE A 9 12.74 -0.66 1.49
C ILE A 9 11.31 -0.15 1.36
N TYR A 10 10.83 0.05 0.14
CA TYR A 10 9.44 0.45 -0.13
C TYR A 10 8.45 -0.56 0.47
N THR A 11 8.64 -1.85 0.17
CA THR A 11 7.76 -2.91 0.70
C THR A 11 7.75 -2.91 2.23
N LEU A 12 8.91 -2.72 2.86
CA LEU A 12 9.03 -2.66 4.31
C LEU A 12 8.28 -1.45 4.90
N ILE A 13 8.43 -0.27 4.28
CA ILE A 13 7.75 0.95 4.71
C ILE A 13 6.24 0.77 4.61
N VAL A 14 5.73 0.26 3.48
CA VAL A 14 4.29 0.07 3.26
C VAL A 14 3.72 -0.97 4.24
N PHE A 15 4.43 -2.07 4.45
CA PHE A 15 4.08 -3.07 5.46
C PHE A 15 3.93 -2.44 6.85
N LEU A 16 4.94 -1.68 7.29
CA LEU A 16 4.93 -1.03 8.60
C LEU A 16 3.83 0.02 8.67
N TYR A 17 3.60 0.78 7.61
CA TYR A 17 2.51 1.74 7.52
C TYR A 17 1.16 1.09 7.82
N PHE A 18 0.85 -0.06 7.18
CA PHE A 18 -0.41 -0.76 7.39
C PHE A 18 -0.57 -1.26 8.83
N ILE A 19 0.46 -1.89 9.39
CA ILE A 19 0.41 -2.38 10.78
C ILE A 19 0.28 -1.23 11.77
N VAL A 20 1.15 -0.21 11.68
CA VAL A 20 1.16 0.91 12.62
C VAL A 20 -0.14 1.73 12.51
N SER A 21 -0.65 1.95 11.29
CA SER A 21 -1.94 2.62 11.08
C SER A 21 -3.11 1.85 11.70
N GLY A 22 -3.10 0.52 11.60
CA GLY A 22 -4.10 -0.34 12.21
C GLY A 22 -4.04 -0.37 13.73
N LEU A 23 -2.84 -0.48 14.31
CA LEU A 23 -2.63 -0.47 15.76
C LEU A 23 -2.97 0.89 16.36
N ASN A 24 -2.52 1.98 15.73
CA ASN A 24 -2.78 3.33 16.23
C ASN A 24 -4.28 3.67 16.25
N ALA A 25 -5.07 3.06 15.37
CA ALA A 25 -6.51 3.25 15.35
C ALA A 25 -7.20 2.73 16.62
N VAL A 26 -6.65 1.71 17.28
CA VAL A 26 -7.19 1.19 18.55
C VAL A 26 -7.01 2.19 19.69
N PHE A 27 -5.92 2.96 19.66
CA PHE A 27 -5.59 3.92 20.71
C PHE A 27 -6.23 5.30 20.53
N ASP A 28 -6.65 5.65 19.30
CA ASP A 28 -7.27 6.95 18.99
C ASP A 28 -8.49 6.77 18.07
N ILE A 29 -9.56 6.27 18.66
CA ILE A 29 -10.81 5.92 17.98
C ILE A 29 -11.51 7.18 17.46
N ASP A 30 -11.60 8.23 18.29
CA ASP A 30 -12.33 9.45 17.94
C ASP A 30 -11.65 10.24 16.83
N ALA A 31 -10.31 10.36 16.82
CA ALA A 31 -9.62 10.99 15.70
C ALA A 31 -9.80 10.21 14.39
N LYS A 32 -9.97 8.88 14.47
CA LYS A 32 -10.21 8.06 13.27
C LYS A 32 -11.64 8.19 12.75
N LEU A 33 -12.63 8.23 13.64
CA LEU A 33 -14.04 8.46 13.30
C LEU A 33 -14.25 9.84 12.64
N ILE A 34 -13.66 10.88 13.22
CA ILE A 34 -13.69 12.24 12.65
C ILE A 34 -13.07 12.27 11.25
N ARG A 35 -11.99 11.51 11.01
CA ARG A 35 -11.36 11.42 9.69
C ARG A 35 -12.26 10.80 8.62
N ILE A 36 -13.31 10.07 8.98
CA ILE A 36 -14.22 9.46 8.01
C ILE A 36 -15.56 10.22 7.99
N GLY A 37 -15.67 11.32 8.74
CA GLY A 37 -16.90 12.11 8.87
C GLY A 37 -18.01 11.37 9.62
N LEU A 38 -17.67 10.34 10.39
CA LEU A 38 -18.63 9.52 11.11
C LEU A 38 -18.73 9.98 12.56
N THR A 39 -19.92 10.43 12.97
CA THR A 39 -20.26 10.63 14.38
C THR A 39 -21.13 9.46 14.81
N ALA A 40 -20.51 8.42 15.36
CA ALA A 40 -21.27 7.33 15.95
C ALA A 40 -21.94 7.82 17.24
N VAL A 41 -23.26 7.69 17.28
CA VAL A 41 -24.11 8.05 18.44
C VAL A 41 -23.91 7.03 19.57
N ASP A 42 -23.58 5.78 19.23
CA ASP A 42 -23.46 4.67 20.16
C ASP A 42 -22.01 4.14 20.25
N ILE A 43 -21.59 3.79 21.47
CA ILE A 43 -20.23 3.35 21.78
C ILE A 43 -19.92 1.99 21.16
N ASP A 44 -20.90 1.10 21.07
CA ASP A 44 -20.76 -0.21 20.45
C ASP A 44 -20.49 -0.09 18.95
N GLY A 45 -21.12 0.88 18.28
CA GLY A 45 -20.86 1.20 16.88
C GLY A 45 -19.44 1.72 16.64
N LYS A 46 -18.90 2.53 17.56
CA LYS A 46 -17.50 2.99 17.51
C LYS A 46 -16.53 1.82 17.62
N ILE A 47 -16.77 0.93 18.57
CA ILE A 47 -15.91 -0.24 18.83
C ILE A 47 -15.96 -1.22 17.65
N ALA A 48 -17.15 -1.53 17.12
CA ALA A 48 -17.28 -2.42 15.98
C ALA A 48 -16.54 -1.87 14.74
N PHE A 49 -16.71 -0.58 14.46
CA PHE A 49 -16.02 0.08 13.34
C PHE A 49 -14.50 0.02 13.50
N ILE A 50 -13.97 0.34 14.68
CA ILE A 50 -12.53 0.41 14.88
C ILE A 50 -11.88 -0.98 14.85
N VAL A 51 -12.56 -2.00 15.36
CA VAL A 51 -12.08 -3.39 15.31
C VAL A 51 -11.98 -3.85 13.86
N ILE A 52 -13.01 -3.61 13.05
CA ILE A 52 -12.98 -3.96 11.61
C ILE A 52 -11.85 -3.21 10.89
N TYR A 53 -11.75 -1.89 11.10
CA TYR A 53 -10.71 -1.07 10.47
C TYR A 53 -9.30 -1.53 10.88
N SER A 54 -9.08 -1.77 12.17
CA SER A 54 -7.79 -2.20 12.72
C SER A 54 -7.41 -3.59 12.21
N SER A 55 -8.34 -4.56 12.26
CA SER A 55 -8.12 -5.90 11.74
C SER A 55 -7.82 -5.91 10.24
N LEU A 56 -8.50 -5.06 9.46
CA LEU A 56 -8.23 -4.91 8.03
C LEU A 56 -6.82 -4.35 7.79
N MET A 57 -6.46 -3.22 8.42
CA MET A 57 -5.15 -2.60 8.22
C MET A 57 -4.00 -3.50 8.66
N VAL A 58 -4.09 -4.11 9.85
CA VAL A 58 -3.07 -5.06 10.33
C VAL A 58 -3.03 -6.30 9.44
N GLY A 59 -4.18 -6.84 9.03
CA GLY A 59 -4.29 -7.99 8.14
C GLY A 59 -3.63 -7.76 6.78
N LEU A 60 -3.81 -6.58 6.19
CA LEU A 60 -3.14 -6.19 4.94
C LEU A 60 -1.62 -6.13 5.10
N GLY A 61 -1.13 -5.58 6.22
CA GLY A 61 0.29 -5.60 6.56
C GLY A 61 0.82 -7.03 6.66
N VAL A 62 0.16 -7.89 7.43
CA VAL A 62 0.54 -9.30 7.54
C VAL A 62 0.53 -10.01 6.19
N ALA A 63 -0.47 -9.76 5.34
CA ALA A 63 -0.53 -10.33 3.98
C ALA A 63 0.67 -9.91 3.11
N ILE A 64 1.07 -8.64 3.15
CA ILE A 64 2.24 -8.12 2.43
C ILE A 64 3.52 -8.80 2.93
N ALA A 65 3.67 -8.97 4.25
CA ALA A 65 4.82 -9.63 4.86
C ALA A 65 4.89 -11.13 4.53
N LEU A 66 3.77 -11.84 4.62
CA LEU A 66 3.70 -13.25 4.23
C LEU A 66 4.02 -13.44 2.75
N LEU A 67 3.47 -12.58 1.88
CA LEU A 67 3.77 -12.66 0.45
C LEU A 67 5.25 -12.39 0.15
N TYR A 68 5.87 -11.50 0.92
CA TYR A 68 7.31 -11.24 0.81
C TYR A 68 8.12 -12.47 1.25
N HIS A 69 7.70 -13.12 2.33
CA HIS A 69 8.32 -14.32 2.85
C HIS A 69 8.21 -15.52 1.88
N PHE A 70 7.04 -15.76 1.31
CA PHE A 70 6.83 -16.89 0.40
C PHE A 70 7.42 -16.67 -0.99
N SER A 71 7.30 -15.45 -1.55
CA SER A 71 7.79 -15.19 -2.90
C SER A 71 9.29 -14.92 -2.98
N GLN A 72 9.98 -14.80 -1.83
CA GLN A 72 11.41 -14.49 -1.72
C GLN A 72 11.81 -13.22 -2.50
N GLY A 73 10.84 -12.34 -2.79
CA GLY A 73 10.99 -11.20 -3.68
C GLY A 73 10.04 -10.07 -3.33
N TRP A 74 10.44 -8.84 -3.63
CA TRP A 74 9.67 -7.64 -3.30
C TRP A 74 8.58 -7.31 -4.33
N ARG A 75 8.68 -7.87 -5.55
CA ARG A 75 7.80 -7.52 -6.68
C ARG A 75 6.33 -7.85 -6.38
N TYR A 76 6.05 -9.07 -5.93
CA TYR A 76 4.66 -9.49 -5.68
C TYR A 76 4.04 -8.75 -4.49
N SER A 77 4.79 -8.54 -3.41
CA SER A 77 4.34 -7.72 -2.27
C SER A 77 4.08 -6.26 -2.67
N THR A 78 4.91 -5.70 -3.54
CA THR A 78 4.72 -4.34 -4.06
C THR A 78 3.48 -4.25 -4.98
N ILE A 79 3.24 -5.24 -5.84
CA ILE A 79 2.02 -5.31 -6.66
C ILE A 79 0.77 -5.35 -5.76
N LEU A 80 0.80 -6.18 -4.71
CA LEU A 80 -0.30 -6.27 -3.75
C LEU A 80 -0.52 -4.92 -3.06
N ALA A 81 0.55 -4.30 -2.54
CA ALA A 81 0.50 -2.98 -1.91
C ALA A 81 -0.11 -1.90 -2.83
N VAL A 82 0.40 -1.78 -4.05
CA VAL A 82 -0.11 -0.81 -5.05
C VAL A 82 -1.59 -1.06 -5.35
N THR A 83 -2.01 -2.31 -5.46
CA THR A 83 -3.41 -2.68 -5.72
C THR A 83 -4.32 -2.26 -4.56
N ILE A 84 -3.89 -2.49 -3.32
CA ILE A 84 -4.63 -2.10 -2.11
C ILE A 84 -4.79 -0.58 -2.05
N ILE A 85 -3.69 0.17 -2.19
CA ILE A 85 -3.72 1.65 -2.10
C ILE A 85 -4.57 2.23 -3.24
N SER A 86 -4.43 1.70 -4.45
CA SER A 86 -5.27 2.10 -5.59
C SER A 86 -6.76 1.85 -5.32
N SER A 87 -7.10 0.73 -4.67
CA SER A 87 -8.48 0.43 -4.29
C SER A 87 -9.02 1.41 -3.25
N PHE A 88 -8.20 1.84 -2.28
CA PHE A 88 -8.59 2.88 -1.32
C PHE A 88 -8.84 4.23 -1.97
N ILE A 89 -8.01 4.63 -2.93
CA ILE A 89 -8.22 5.85 -3.71
C ILE A 89 -9.57 5.78 -4.44
N CYS A 90 -9.86 4.67 -5.13
CA CYS A 90 -11.14 4.45 -5.80
C CYS A 90 -12.32 4.53 -4.81
N PHE A 91 -12.22 3.86 -3.66
CA PHE A 91 -13.27 3.92 -2.62
C PHE A 91 -13.49 5.33 -2.10
N ARG A 92 -12.44 6.13 -1.92
CA ARG A 92 -12.56 7.54 -1.51
C ARG A 92 -13.25 8.39 -2.57
N VAL A 93 -12.93 8.18 -3.85
CA VAL A 93 -13.58 8.89 -4.97
C VAL A 93 -15.06 8.52 -5.06
N VAL A 94 -15.39 7.23 -4.94
CA VAL A 94 -16.80 6.79 -4.92
C VAL A 94 -17.52 7.36 -3.70
N GLY A 95 -16.88 7.32 -2.52
CA GLY A 95 -17.42 7.90 -1.30
C GLY A 95 -17.68 9.41 -1.42
N SER A 96 -16.74 10.17 -1.99
CA SER A 96 -16.95 11.61 -2.20
C SER A 96 -18.09 11.92 -3.16
N LEU A 97 -18.29 11.11 -4.19
CA LEU A 97 -19.43 11.25 -5.10
C LEU A 97 -20.77 10.94 -4.41
N MET A 98 -20.80 9.94 -3.52
CA MET A 98 -22.02 9.55 -2.81
C MET A 98 -22.44 10.54 -1.73
N PHE A 99 -21.48 11.04 -0.94
CA PHE A 99 -21.77 11.90 0.22
C PHE A 99 -21.63 13.39 -0.08
N GLY A 100 -21.10 13.78 -1.24
CA GLY A 100 -21.01 15.17 -1.70
C GLY A 100 -20.06 16.07 -0.90
N VAL A 101 -19.36 15.53 0.10
CA VAL A 101 -18.49 16.28 1.01
C VAL A 101 -17.06 15.72 0.89
N LEU A 102 -16.15 16.52 0.36
CA LEU A 102 -14.71 16.29 0.44
C LEU A 102 -14.13 17.18 1.54
N SER A 103 -13.82 16.57 2.69
CA SER A 103 -13.02 17.26 3.70
C SER A 103 -11.62 17.55 3.15
N THR A 104 -11.03 18.68 3.52
CA THR A 104 -9.63 19.03 3.20
C THR A 104 -8.67 17.91 3.61
N VAL A 105 -9.00 17.19 4.69
CA VAL A 105 -8.24 16.04 5.18
C VAL A 105 -8.31 14.88 4.17
N HIS A 106 -9.48 14.58 3.61
CA HIS A 106 -9.65 13.51 2.61
C HIS A 106 -8.85 13.78 1.34
N LEU A 107 -8.82 15.03 0.90
CA LEU A 107 -8.10 15.46 -0.30
C LEU A 107 -6.58 15.31 -0.10
N LEU A 108 -6.07 15.72 1.07
CA LEU A 108 -4.64 15.61 1.38
C LEU A 108 -4.18 14.15 1.45
N PHE A 109 -4.99 13.26 2.05
CA PHE A 109 -4.72 11.83 2.03
C PHE A 109 -4.74 11.24 0.61
N MET A 110 -5.70 11.64 -0.21
CA MET A 110 -5.80 11.17 -1.60
C MET A 110 -4.55 11.53 -2.41
N VAL A 111 -4.01 12.75 -2.25
CA VAL A 111 -2.77 13.17 -2.92
C VAL A 111 -1.57 12.34 -2.47
N ILE A 112 -1.43 12.08 -1.17
CA ILE A 112 -0.33 11.26 -0.62
C ILE A 112 -0.42 9.83 -1.16
N GLU A 113 -1.61 9.22 -1.13
CA GLU A 113 -1.85 7.87 -1.65
C GLU A 113 -1.54 7.79 -3.16
N MET A 114 -1.88 8.82 -3.94
CA MET A 114 -1.55 8.90 -5.37
C MET A 114 -0.02 8.94 -5.62
N ILE A 115 0.73 9.69 -4.80
CA ILE A 115 2.20 9.72 -4.88
C ILE A 115 2.78 8.34 -4.54
N GLU A 116 2.23 7.67 -3.53
CA GLU A 116 2.68 6.35 -3.10
C GLU A 116 2.43 5.27 -4.17
N VAL A 117 1.27 5.31 -4.83
CA VAL A 117 0.95 4.46 -5.98
C VAL A 117 1.91 4.75 -7.13
N ALA A 118 2.15 6.02 -7.45
CA ALA A 118 3.07 6.40 -8.52
C ALA A 118 4.49 5.88 -8.26
N LEU A 119 4.98 5.97 -7.02
CA LEU A 119 6.28 5.43 -6.62
C LEU A 119 6.32 3.90 -6.74
N GLY A 120 5.28 3.20 -6.29
CA GLY A 120 5.20 1.74 -6.40
C GLY A 120 5.20 1.27 -7.85
N VAL A 121 4.40 1.89 -8.72
CA VAL A 121 4.35 1.59 -10.15
C VAL A 121 5.68 1.91 -10.83
N PHE A 122 6.31 3.04 -10.49
CA PHE A 122 7.62 3.42 -11.02
C PHE A 122 8.70 2.38 -10.68
N LEU A 123 8.75 1.93 -9.41
CA LEU A 123 9.69 0.88 -8.97
C LEU A 123 9.44 -0.44 -9.70
N LEU A 124 8.18 -0.85 -9.87
CA LEU A 124 7.83 -2.07 -10.60
C LEU A 124 8.26 -2.01 -12.07
N ARG A 125 7.99 -0.88 -12.74
CA ARG A 125 8.35 -0.69 -14.16
C ARG A 125 9.87 -0.70 -14.36
N ASN A 126 10.61 0.00 -13.50
CA ASN A 126 12.07 0.05 -13.61
C ASN A 126 12.74 -1.30 -13.23
N SER A 127 12.07 -2.10 -12.39
CA SER A 127 12.51 -3.46 -12.09
C SER A 127 12.39 -4.38 -13.31
N GLY A 128 11.27 -4.30 -14.05
CA GLY A 128 11.03 -5.10 -15.26
C GLY A 128 12.09 -4.88 -16.35
N ASN A 129 12.42 -3.64 -16.65
CA ASN A 129 13.45 -3.28 -17.64
C ASN A 129 14.84 -3.83 -17.27
N ASN A 130 15.19 -3.80 -15.97
CA ASN A 130 16.50 -4.27 -15.53
C ASN A 130 16.65 -5.81 -15.62
N SER A 131 15.54 -6.56 -15.53
CA SER A 131 15.54 -8.01 -15.77
C SER A 131 15.71 -8.39 -17.26
N GLU A 132 15.20 -7.58 -18.19
CA GLU A 132 15.40 -7.80 -19.62
C GLU A 132 16.83 -7.50 -20.06
N ILE A 133 17.41 -6.39 -19.59
CA ILE A 133 18.81 -6.03 -19.86
C ILE A 133 19.76 -7.12 -19.35
N LYS A 134 19.51 -7.70 -18.16
CA LYS A 134 20.31 -8.80 -17.62
C LYS A 134 20.19 -10.09 -18.44
N LYS A 135 19.01 -10.40 -18.98
CA LYS A 135 18.81 -11.54 -19.89
C LYS A 135 19.60 -11.36 -21.19
N VAL A 136 19.57 -10.16 -21.78
CA VAL A 136 20.31 -9.86 -23.01
C VAL A 136 21.83 -9.86 -22.79
N SER A 137 22.32 -9.38 -21.64
CA SER A 137 23.76 -9.43 -21.32
C SER A 137 24.26 -10.85 -21.03
N PHE A 138 23.42 -11.72 -20.47
CA PHE A 138 23.78 -13.13 -20.23
C PHE A 138 23.86 -13.91 -21.55
N PHE A 139 22.91 -13.68 -22.47
CA PHE A 139 22.89 -14.33 -23.78
C PHE A 139 24.09 -13.95 -24.67
N LYS A 140 24.63 -12.73 -24.52
CA LYS A 140 25.80 -12.27 -25.29
C LYS A 140 27.14 -12.86 -24.87
N ILE A 141 27.23 -13.48 -23.69
CA ILE A 141 28.50 -14.04 -23.18
C ILE A 141 28.70 -15.49 -23.67
N ASP A 142 27.63 -16.20 -24.00
CA ASP A 142 27.71 -17.60 -24.48
C ASP A 142 28.00 -17.71 -26.00
N ASP A 143 27.76 -16.66 -26.79
CA ASP A 143 27.98 -16.70 -28.25
C ASP A 143 29.43 -16.33 -28.69
N SER A 144 30.36 -16.07 -27.77
CA SER A 144 31.76 -15.72 -28.12
C SER A 144 32.78 -16.85 -27.88
N SER A 145 32.33 -18.10 -27.72
CA SER A 145 33.20 -19.28 -27.70
C SER A 145 32.78 -20.29 -28.76
N ASN A 146 33.10 -19.99 -30.02
CA ASN A 146 33.31 -20.97 -31.08
C ASN A 146 34.28 -20.40 -32.12
#